data_AF-A0AAW5KGY5-F1
#
_entry.id   AF-A0AAW5KGY5-F1
#
_cell.length_a   1.000
_cell.length_b   1.000
_cell.length_c   1.000
_cell.angle_alpha   90.00
_cell.angle_beta   90.00
_cell.angle_gamma   90.00
#
_symmetry.space_group_name_H-M   'P 1'
#
loop_
_entity.id
_entity.type
_entity.pdbx_description
1 polymer ?
#
loop_
_entity_poly.entity_id
_entity_poly.type
_entity_poly.pdbx_seq_one_letter_code
_entity_poly.pdbx_strand_id
1 'polypeptide(L)'
;TTVTVEVKSWVTPMVTVVGTFTMMLVLSPLLTLLIVAMLVVMFLVIKFVTKRSAHFYKLQQKELGSVNGYIEEMIEGQKVVMVFCHEEEVKDEFARRNENLRQAATNANTFANIPMPIMGNLSYVNYAMTAAVGAFLV
;
A
#
# COMPACT_ATOMS: atom_id res chain seq x y z
N THR A 1 -10.52 29.05 -4.97
CA THR A 1 -11.14 27.71 -5.10
C THR A 1 -10.19 26.58 -4.68
N THR A 2 -8.87 26.72 -4.80
CA THR A 2 -7.85 25.75 -4.32
C THR A 2 -7.69 25.73 -2.78
N VAL A 3 -7.63 26.88 -2.10
CA VAL A 3 -7.53 26.91 -0.62
C VAL A 3 -8.77 26.32 0.07
N THR A 4 -9.95 26.51 -0.52
CA THR A 4 -11.21 25.95 0.01
C THR A 4 -11.28 24.43 -0.08
N VAL A 5 -10.67 23.79 -1.09
CA VAL A 5 -10.62 22.32 -1.16
C VAL A 5 -9.59 21.73 -0.20
N GLU A 6 -8.48 22.42 0.05
CA GLU A 6 -7.48 21.99 1.05
C GLU A 6 -8.02 22.08 2.48
N VAL A 7 -8.67 23.19 2.84
CA VAL A 7 -9.28 23.32 4.18
C VAL A 7 -10.42 22.30 4.36
N LYS A 8 -11.24 22.09 3.33
CA LYS A 8 -12.33 21.09 3.37
C LYS A 8 -11.81 19.65 3.52
N SER A 9 -10.67 19.32 2.91
CA SER A 9 -10.02 17.99 2.96
C SER A 9 -9.76 17.52 4.39
N TRP A 10 -9.36 18.41 5.30
CA TRP A 10 -9.01 18.04 6.69
C TRP A 10 -10.14 18.33 7.68
N VAL A 11 -10.89 19.42 7.47
CA VAL A 11 -11.96 19.82 8.39
C VAL A 11 -13.14 18.87 8.33
N THR A 12 -13.58 18.46 7.14
CA THR A 12 -14.77 17.59 7.01
C THR A 12 -14.58 16.23 7.67
N PRO A 13 -13.48 15.48 7.44
CA PRO A 13 -13.26 14.21 8.12
C PRO A 13 -13.16 14.34 9.63
N MET A 14 -12.48 15.39 10.14
CA MET A 14 -12.39 15.66 11.58
C MET A 14 -13.78 15.86 12.21
N VAL A 15 -14.60 16.73 11.62
CA VAL A 15 -15.95 17.01 12.13
C VAL A 15 -16.82 15.75 12.06
N THR A 16 -16.76 14.99 10.97
CA THR A 16 -17.50 13.73 10.85
C THR A 16 -17.08 12.70 11.89
N VAL A 17 -15.77 12.50 12.09
CA VAL A 17 -15.27 11.54 13.09
C VAL A 17 -15.72 11.94 14.50
N VAL A 18 -15.52 13.20 14.90
CA VAL A 18 -15.91 13.67 16.23
C VAL A 18 -17.44 13.62 16.41
N GLY A 19 -18.20 14.06 15.41
CA GLY A 19 -19.66 14.06 15.44
C GLY A 19 -20.24 12.65 15.55
N THR A 20 -19.80 11.73 14.68
CA THR A 20 -20.25 10.34 14.71
C THR A 20 -19.83 9.64 16.00
N PHE A 21 -18.59 9.83 16.46
CA PHE A 21 -18.12 9.20 17.69
C PHE A 21 -18.92 9.68 18.92
N THR A 22 -19.25 10.96 18.97
CA THR A 22 -20.09 11.54 20.03
C THR A 22 -21.50 10.93 19.98
N MET A 23 -22.12 10.82 18.80
CA MET A 23 -23.43 10.17 18.66
C MET A 23 -23.40 8.69 19.06
N MET A 24 -22.34 7.97 18.73
CA MET A 24 -22.17 6.55 19.10
C MET A 24 -22.12 6.36 20.62
N LEU A 25 -21.36 7.21 21.34
CA LEU A 25 -21.26 7.18 22.79
C LEU A 25 -22.60 7.47 23.48
N VAL A 26 -23.39 8.40 22.92
CA VAL A 26 -24.72 8.74 23.45
C VAL A 26 -25.72 7.62 23.22
N LEU A 27 -25.65 6.93 22.07
CA LEU A 27 -26.62 5.88 21.72
C LEU A 27 -26.37 4.57 22.46
N SER A 28 -25.13 4.06 22.43
CA SER A 28 -24.75 2.84 23.14
C SER A 28 -23.23 2.73 23.32
N PRO A 29 -22.71 2.86 24.55
CA PRO A 29 -21.29 2.73 24.82
C PRO A 29 -20.75 1.30 24.56
N LEU A 30 -21.60 0.27 24.67
CA LEU A 30 -21.20 -1.13 24.46
C LEU A 30 -20.89 -1.43 22.99
N LEU A 31 -21.78 -1.03 22.07
CA LEU A 31 -21.55 -1.18 20.62
C LEU A 31 -20.36 -0.33 20.14
N THR A 32 -20.18 0.85 20.74
CA THR A 32 -19.04 1.73 20.45
C THR A 32 -17.72 1.04 20.78
N LEU A 33 -17.61 0.37 21.94
CA LEU A 33 -16.41 -0.36 22.34
C LEU A 33 -16.05 -1.46 21.33
N LEU A 34 -17.05 -2.21 20.84
CA LEU A 34 -16.84 -3.26 19.84
C LEU A 34 -16.27 -2.68 18.53
N ILE A 35 -16.86 -1.59 18.04
CA ILE A 35 -16.41 -0.93 16.81
C ILE A 35 -15.00 -0.36 16.98
N VAL A 36 -14.72 0.27 18.13
CA VAL A 36 -13.38 0.78 18.44
C VAL A 36 -12.36 -0.36 18.49
N ALA A 37 -12.70 -1.50 19.09
CA ALA A 37 -11.82 -2.67 19.10
C ALA A 37 -11.54 -3.18 17.66
N MET A 38 -12.57 -3.24 16.81
CA MET A 38 -12.40 -3.61 15.40
C MET A 38 -11.55 -2.59 14.62
N LEU A 39 -11.70 -1.30 14.89
CA LEU A 39 -10.85 -0.26 14.31
C LEU A 39 -9.38 -0.43 14.70
N VAL A 40 -9.09 -0.79 15.96
CA VAL A 40 -7.72 -1.09 16.41
C VAL A 40 -7.15 -2.29 15.65
N VAL A 41 -7.93 -3.35 15.47
CA VAL A 41 -7.51 -4.53 14.68
C VAL A 41 -7.22 -4.13 13.23
N MET A 42 -8.11 -3.38 12.59
CA MET A 42 -7.91 -2.87 11.22
C MET A 42 -6.63 -2.03 11.13
N PHE A 43 -6.39 -1.14 12.10
CA PHE A 43 -5.20 -0.30 12.13
C PHE A 43 -3.90 -1.12 12.23
N LEU A 44 -3.88 -2.17 13.06
CA LEU A 44 -2.73 -3.06 13.18
C LEU A 44 -2.43 -3.80 11.86
N VAL A 45 -3.48 -4.28 11.19
CA VAL A 45 -3.36 -4.95 9.89
C VAL A 45 -2.81 -3.99 8.83
N ILE A 46 -3.35 -2.77 8.74
CA ILE A 46 -2.86 -1.73 7.82
C ILE A 46 -1.38 -1.46 8.10
N LYS A 47 -1.01 -1.25 9.36
CA LYS A 47 0.38 -0.96 9.75
C LYS A 47 1.33 -2.07 9.29
N PHE A 48 0.93 -3.33 9.45
CA PHE A 48 1.72 -4.48 9.02
C PHE A 48 1.89 -4.51 7.50
N VAL A 49 0.79 -4.39 6.75
CA VAL A 49 0.82 -4.46 5.27
C VAL A 49 1.59 -3.28 4.69
N THR A 50 1.32 -2.04 5.14
CA THR A 50 2.02 -0.84 4.68
C THR A 50 3.52 -0.93 4.91
N LYS A 51 3.97 -1.44 6.06
CA LYS A 51 5.40 -1.63 6.34
C LYS A 51 6.05 -2.60 5.33
N ARG A 52 5.33 -3.66 4.97
CA ARG A 52 5.81 -4.65 4.01
C ARG A 52 5.81 -4.09 2.59
N SER A 53 4.77 -3.39 2.17
CA SER A 53 4.70 -2.73 0.87
C SER A 53 5.84 -1.73 0.71
N ALA A 54 6.10 -0.88 1.71
CA ALA A 54 7.21 0.07 1.70
C ALA A 54 8.57 -0.60 1.51
N HIS A 55 8.80 -1.76 2.14
CA HIS A 55 10.02 -2.54 1.94
C HIS A 55 10.19 -3.01 0.48
N PHE A 56 9.14 -3.55 -0.13
CA PHE A 56 9.21 -4.01 -1.52
C PHE A 56 9.32 -2.86 -2.53
N TYR A 57 8.68 -1.72 -2.28
CA TYR A 57 8.89 -0.52 -3.09
C TYR A 57 10.34 -0.03 -3.03
N LYS A 58 10.98 -0.09 -1.86
CA LYS A 58 12.41 0.24 -1.73
C LYS A 58 13.29 -0.74 -2.50
N LEU A 59 12.97 -2.04 -2.46
CA LEU A 59 13.69 -3.06 -3.24
C LEU A 59 13.51 -2.82 -4.75
N GLN A 60 12.29 -2.55 -5.20
CA GLN A 60 12.00 -2.22 -6.60
C GLN A 60 12.81 -1.00 -7.06
N GLN A 61 12.89 0.06 -6.25
CA GLN A 61 13.69 1.24 -6.58
C GLN A 61 15.19 0.92 -6.66
N LYS A 62 15.70 0.06 -5.78
CA LYS A 62 17.09 -0.40 -5.82
C LYS A 62 17.40 -1.16 -7.12
N GLU A 63 16.57 -2.12 -7.48
CA GLU A 63 16.75 -2.89 -8.72
C GLU A 63 16.57 -2.01 -9.96
N LEU A 64 15.65 -1.04 -9.91
CA LEU A 64 15.46 -0.08 -10.99
C LEU A 64 16.72 0.77 -11.19
N GLY A 65 17.33 1.25 -10.11
CA GLY A 65 18.60 1.98 -10.18
C GLY A 65 19.75 1.13 -10.73
N SER A 66 19.81 -0.16 -10.37
CA SER A 66 20.79 -1.11 -10.90
C SER A 66 20.66 -1.31 -12.42
N VAL A 67 19.42 -1.47 -12.91
CA VAL A 67 19.14 -1.58 -14.35
C VAL A 67 19.46 -0.27 -15.06
N ASN A 68 19.04 0.88 -14.51
CA ASN A 68 19.24 2.18 -15.15
C ASN A 68 20.73 2.56 -15.23
N GLY A 69 21.50 2.32 -14.16
CA GLY A 69 22.95 2.55 -14.17
C GLY A 69 23.67 1.64 -15.18
N TYR A 70 23.25 0.37 -15.28
CA TYR A 70 23.77 -0.54 -16.31
C TYR A 70 23.47 -0.04 -17.73
N ILE A 71 22.25 0.44 -17.99
CA ILE A 71 21.90 1.03 -19.29
C ILE A 71 22.79 2.25 -19.58
N GLU A 72 22.99 3.13 -18.61
CA GLU A 72 23.79 4.35 -18.77
C GLU A 72 25.26 4.02 -19.12
N GLU A 73 25.88 3.10 -18.38
CA GLU A 73 27.24 2.61 -18.67
C GLU A 73 27.36 1.98 -20.08
N MET A 74 26.38 1.17 -20.48
CA MET A 74 26.39 0.52 -21.79
C MET A 74 26.14 1.50 -22.95
N ILE A 75 25.32 2.54 -22.73
CA ILE A 75 25.09 3.59 -23.73
C ILE A 75 26.34 4.46 -23.93
N GLU A 76 27.03 4.83 -22.85
CA GLU A 76 28.31 5.55 -22.93
C GLU A 76 29.39 4.69 -23.60
N GLY A 77 29.44 3.40 -23.26
CA GLY A 77 30.40 2.41 -23.79
C GLY A 77 30.01 1.77 -25.13
N GLN A 78 28.94 2.20 -25.79
CA GLN A 78 28.34 1.48 -26.93
C GLN A 78 29.33 1.15 -28.07
N LYS A 79 30.28 2.06 -28.35
CA LYS A 79 31.30 1.86 -29.39
C LYS A 79 32.26 0.73 -29.03
N VAL A 80 32.60 0.60 -27.74
CA VAL A 80 33.48 -0.44 -27.22
C VAL A 80 32.78 -1.81 -27.35
N VAL A 81 31.52 -1.90 -26.93
CA VAL A 81 30.72 -3.14 -27.04
C VAL A 81 30.65 -3.63 -28.50
N MET A 82 30.40 -2.72 -29.46
CA MET A 82 30.32 -3.08 -30.87
C MET A 82 31.68 -3.50 -31.46
N VAL A 83 32.78 -2.82 -31.10
CA VAL A 83 34.13 -3.17 -31.59
C VAL A 83 34.59 -4.54 -31.09
N PHE A 84 34.18 -4.92 -29.88
CA PHE A 84 34.50 -6.23 -29.31
C PHE A 84 33.43 -7.30 -29.59
N CYS A 85 32.34 -6.97 -30.29
CA CYS A 85 31.21 -7.89 -30.57
C CYS A 85 30.57 -8.52 -29.31
N HIS A 86 30.50 -7.80 -28.19
CA HIS A 86 29.95 -8.28 -26.90
C HIS A 86 28.44 -7.95 -26.72
N GLU A 87 27.70 -7.76 -27.80
CA GLU A 87 26.30 -7.33 -27.75
C GLU A 87 25.38 -8.35 -27.05
N GLU A 88 25.60 -9.65 -27.30
CA GLU A 88 24.81 -10.72 -26.68
C GLU A 88 25.09 -10.84 -25.17
N GLU A 89 26.34 -10.69 -24.74
CA GLU A 89 26.69 -10.72 -23.32
C GLU A 89 26.06 -9.54 -22.56
N VAL A 90 26.03 -8.35 -23.18
CA VAL A 90 25.37 -7.17 -22.62
C VAL A 90 23.85 -7.38 -22.50
N LYS A 91 23.22 -8.02 -23.49
CA LYS A 91 21.80 -8.37 -23.43
C LYS A 91 21.49 -9.39 -22.34
N ASP A 92 22.34 -10.41 -22.17
CA ASP A 92 22.16 -11.43 -21.14
C ASP A 92 22.28 -10.83 -19.74
N GLU A 93 23.25 -9.94 -19.51
CA GLU A 93 23.38 -9.28 -18.22
C GLU A 93 22.22 -8.31 -17.95
N PHE A 94 21.77 -7.56 -18.97
CA PHE A 94 20.57 -6.74 -18.88
C PHE A 94 19.34 -7.59 -18.52
N ALA A 95 19.15 -8.72 -19.19
CA ALA A 95 18.03 -9.63 -18.94
C ALA A 95 18.04 -10.15 -17.50
N ARG A 96 19.21 -10.51 -16.96
CA ARG A 96 19.36 -10.93 -15.56
C ARG A 96 18.98 -9.83 -14.57
N ARG A 97 19.43 -8.58 -14.80
CA ARG A 97 19.08 -7.43 -13.95
C ARG A 97 17.60 -7.07 -14.05
N ASN A 98 17.04 -7.13 -15.26
CA ASN A 98 15.63 -6.88 -15.51
C ASN A 98 14.73 -7.95 -14.86
N GLU A 99 15.17 -9.20 -14.80
CA GLU A 99 14.45 -10.26 -14.09
C GLU A 99 14.37 -9.99 -12.58
N ASN A 100 15.45 -9.50 -11.96
CA ASN A 100 15.44 -9.08 -10.55
C ASN A 100 14.46 -7.91 -10.33
N LEU A 101 14.49 -6.92 -11.22
CA LEU A 101 13.54 -5.80 -11.20
C LEU A 101 12.09 -6.29 -11.34
N ARG A 102 11.84 -7.23 -12.26
CA ARG A 102 10.52 -7.84 -12.47
C ARG A 102 10.02 -8.50 -11.19
N GLN A 103 10.83 -9.34 -10.56
CA GLN A 103 10.47 -10.01 -9.31
C GLN A 103 10.20 -9.01 -8.17
N ALA A 104 11.05 -7.98 -8.02
CA ALA A 104 10.85 -6.93 -7.03
C ALA A 104 9.55 -6.14 -7.29
N ALA A 105 9.28 -5.79 -8.54
CA ALA A 105 8.09 -5.05 -8.97
C ALA A 105 6.80 -5.87 -8.80
N THR A 106 6.81 -7.16 -9.13
CA THR A 106 5.68 -8.06 -8.90
C THR A 106 5.35 -8.11 -7.42
N ASN A 107 6.35 -8.35 -6.56
CA ASN A 107 6.13 -8.38 -5.12
C ASN A 107 5.59 -7.03 -4.59
N ALA A 108 6.19 -5.90 -4.99
CA ALA A 108 5.71 -4.58 -4.59
C ALA A 108 4.23 -4.36 -4.93
N ASN A 109 3.82 -4.69 -6.17
CA ASN A 109 2.43 -4.57 -6.60
C ASN A 109 1.50 -5.54 -5.88
N THR A 110 1.92 -6.78 -5.64
CA THR A 110 1.11 -7.74 -4.88
C THR A 110 0.81 -7.21 -3.48
N PHE A 111 1.82 -6.74 -2.75
CA PHE A 111 1.62 -6.17 -1.41
C PHE A 111 0.89 -4.82 -1.42
N ALA A 112 0.89 -4.08 -2.53
CA ALA A 112 0.11 -2.86 -2.69
C ALA A 112 -1.38 -3.11 -2.93
N ASN A 113 -1.74 -4.22 -3.57
CA ASN A 113 -3.14 -4.54 -3.93
C ASN A 113 -3.88 -5.38 -2.88
N ILE A 114 -3.16 -6.15 -2.05
CA ILE A 114 -3.74 -6.97 -0.97
C ILE A 114 -4.49 -6.19 0.15
N PRO A 115 -4.17 -4.92 0.51
CA PRO A 115 -4.91 -4.18 1.53
C PRO A 115 -6.40 -4.06 1.24
N MET A 116 -6.79 -3.84 -0.03
CA MET A 116 -8.18 -3.65 -0.43
C MET A 116 -9.07 -4.85 -0.07
N PRO A 117 -8.79 -6.09 -0.52
CA PRO A 117 -9.62 -7.25 -0.16
C PRO A 117 -9.59 -7.55 1.34
N ILE A 118 -8.47 -7.32 2.02
CA ILE A 118 -8.38 -7.49 3.48
C ILE A 118 -9.34 -6.52 4.18
N MET A 119 -9.31 -5.24 3.84
CA MET A 119 -10.21 -4.24 4.44
C MET A 119 -11.68 -4.54 4.15
N GLY A 120 -12.00 -5.00 2.93
CA GLY A 120 -13.37 -5.44 2.60
C GLY A 120 -13.87 -6.56 3.51
N ASN A 121 -13.06 -7.60 3.69
CA ASN A 121 -13.40 -8.73 4.57
C ASN A 121 -13.53 -8.30 6.04
N LEU A 122 -12.60 -7.50 6.57
CA LEU A 122 -12.71 -6.99 7.93
C LEU A 122 -13.96 -6.11 8.13
N SER A 123 -14.36 -5.34 7.11
CA SER A 123 -15.58 -4.54 7.16
C SER A 123 -16.82 -5.41 7.25
N TYR A 124 -16.92 -6.48 6.46
CA TYR A 124 -18.04 -7.43 6.55
C TYR A 124 -18.10 -8.13 7.91
N VAL A 125 -16.95 -8.53 8.45
CA VAL A 125 -16.86 -9.13 9.79
C VAL A 125 -17.33 -8.14 10.87
N ASN A 126 -16.87 -6.89 10.81
CA ASN A 126 -17.30 -5.84 11.74
C ASN A 126 -18.82 -5.58 11.64
N TYR A 127 -19.37 -5.54 10.43
CA TYR A 127 -20.81 -5.39 10.23
C TYR A 127 -21.60 -6.58 10.81
N ALA A 128 -21.16 -7.80 10.55
CA ALA A 128 -21.83 -9.00 11.07
C ALA A 128 -21.84 -9.04 12.61
N MET A 129 -20.71 -8.71 13.26
CA MET A 129 -20.63 -8.65 14.72
C MET A 129 -21.48 -7.54 15.32
N THR A 130 -21.43 -6.34 14.73
CA THR A 130 -22.25 -5.21 15.23
C THR A 130 -23.74 -5.48 15.06
N ALA A 131 -24.17 -6.08 13.94
CA ALA A 131 -25.56 -6.47 13.72
C ALA A 131 -26.02 -7.57 14.70
N ALA A 132 -25.19 -8.60 14.93
CA ALA A 132 -25.53 -9.68 15.87
C ALA A 132 -25.65 -9.19 17.32
N VAL A 133 -24.69 -8.37 17.78
CA VAL A 133 -24.71 -7.80 19.13
C VAL A 133 -25.84 -6.77 19.27
N GLY A 134 -26.07 -5.96 18.24
CA GLY A 134 -27.19 -5.02 18.21
C GLY A 134 -28.54 -5.71 18.31
N ALA A 135 -28.74 -6.81 17.57
CA ALA A 135 -29.96 -7.61 17.61
C ALA A 135 -30.16 -8.33 18.97
N PHE A 136 -29.09 -8.62 19.71
CA PHE A 136 -29.20 -9.19 21.06
C PHE A 136 -29.52 -8.13 22.13
N LEU A 137 -29.17 -6.87 21.86
CA LEU A 137 -29.31 -5.76 22.81
C LEU A 137 -30.65 -5.02 22.68
N VAL A 138 -31.34 -5.17 21.55
CA VAL A 138 -32.72 -4.72 21.27
C VAL A 138 -33.71 -5.79 21.70
#